data_AF-A0A2H6EG23-F1
#
_entry.id   AF-A0A2H6EG23-F1
#
_cell.length_a   1.000
_cell.length_b   1.000
_cell.length_c   1.000
_cell.angle_alpha   90.00
_cell.angle_beta   90.00
_cell.angle_gamma   90.00
#
_symmetry.space_group_name_H-M   'P 1'
#
loop_
_entity.id
_entity.type
_entity.pdbx_description
1 polymer ?
#
loop_
_entity_poly.entity_id
_entity_poly.type
_entity_poly.pdbx_seq_one_letter_code
_entity_poly.pdbx_strand_id
1 'polypeptide(L)'
;MNKKQKSVLIDGLIIISILLLFRFISGSAYFSKTRVLVDKQDELSGSTYKEWKNNFIPGFELTLVVSFITLLRLLILTYIFRNKNKEIA
;
A
#
# COMPACT_ATOMS: atom_id res chain seq x y z
N MET A 1 -21.77 9.76 -15.04
CA MET A 1 -21.30 8.75 -14.07
C MET A 1 -22.37 8.57 -13.00
N ASN A 2 -22.77 7.34 -12.68
CA ASN A 2 -23.79 7.08 -11.65
C ASN A 2 -23.24 7.44 -10.25
N LYS A 3 -24.11 7.80 -9.28
CA LYS A 3 -23.75 8.00 -7.86
C LYS A 3 -22.91 6.82 -7.33
N LYS A 4 -23.24 5.58 -7.70
CA LYS A 4 -22.49 4.37 -7.35
C LYS A 4 -21.07 4.36 -7.92
N GLN A 5 -20.89 4.70 -9.20
CA GLN A 5 -19.57 4.80 -9.83
C GLN A 5 -18.73 5.92 -9.21
N LYS A 6 -19.35 7.06 -8.89
CA LYS A 6 -18.67 8.16 -8.20
C LYS A 6 -18.19 7.75 -6.81
N SER A 7 -19.01 7.03 -6.05
CA SER A 7 -18.61 6.47 -4.75
C SER A 7 -17.41 5.54 -4.89
N VAL A 8 -17.47 4.57 -5.83
CA VAL A 8 -16.38 3.62 -6.06
C VAL A 8 -15.07 4.31 -6.39
N LEU A 9 -15.08 5.34 -7.24
CA LEU A 9 -13.85 6.08 -7.56
C LEU A 9 -13.31 6.88 -6.37
N ILE A 10 -14.18 7.46 -5.54
CA ILE A 10 -13.78 8.17 -4.32
C ILE A 10 -13.16 7.19 -3.32
N ASP A 11 -13.81 6.04 -3.10
CA ASP A 11 -13.30 5.00 -2.20
C ASP A 11 -11.92 4.51 -2.67
N GLY A 12 -11.77 4.30 -3.97
CA GLY A 12 -10.49 3.96 -4.61
C GLY A 12 -9.40 5.00 -4.38
N LEU A 13 -9.75 6.28 -4.57
CA LEU A 13 -8.83 7.39 -4.35
C LEU A 13 -8.37 7.46 -2.89
N ILE A 14 -9.28 7.26 -1.94
CA ILE A 14 -8.97 7.24 -0.50
C ILE A 14 -8.01 6.09 -0.19
N ILE A 15 -8.29 4.88 -0.69
CA ILE A 15 -7.42 3.71 -0.48
C ILE A 15 -6.01 3.96 -1.02
N ILE A 16 -5.89 4.47 -2.26
CA ILE A 16 -4.59 4.77 -2.87
C ILE A 16 -3.86 5.86 -2.10
N SER A 17 -4.56 6.89 -1.64
CA SER A 17 -3.98 7.98 -0.85
C SER A 17 -3.41 7.49 0.48
N ILE A 18 -4.15 6.65 1.20
CA ILE A 18 -3.70 6.03 2.46
C ILE A 18 -2.46 5.17 2.21
N LEU A 19 -2.46 4.38 1.13
CA LEU A 19 -1.35 3.51 0.77
C LEU A 19 -0.07 4.32 0.47
N LEU A 20 -0.18 5.42 -0.25
CA LEU A 20 0.94 6.33 -0.55
C LEU A 20 1.45 7.04 0.71
N LEU A 21 0.56 7.46 1.61
CA LEU A 21 0.94 8.04 2.91
C LEU A 21 1.68 7.03 3.78
N PHE A 22 1.16 5.81 3.90
CA PHE A 22 1.83 4.72 4.61
C PHE A 22 3.23 4.45 4.05
N ARG A 23 3.36 4.48 2.72
CA ARG A 23 4.64 4.32 2.04
C ARG A 23 5.60 5.47 2.33
N PHE A 24 5.12 6.71 2.32
CA PHE A 24 5.92 7.88 2.65
C PHE A 24 6.51 7.79 4.07
N ILE A 25 5.72 7.31 5.03
CA ILE A 25 6.14 7.13 6.43
C ILE A 25 7.10 5.94 6.59
N SER A 26 6.88 4.85 5.85
CA SER A 26 7.68 3.61 5.95
C SER A 26 9.08 3.72 5.33
N GLY A 27 9.40 4.84 4.69
CA GLY A 27 10.70 5.11 4.06
C GLY A 27 10.79 4.65 2.60
N SER A 28 11.95 4.90 1.97
CA SER A 28 12.15 4.78 0.51
C SER A 28 12.71 3.43 0.03
N ALA A 29 12.68 2.38 0.87
CA ALA A 29 13.23 1.07 0.50
C ALA A 29 12.54 0.50 -0.75
N TYR A 30 13.27 0.32 -1.86
CA TYR A 30 12.70 -0.18 -3.12
C TYR A 30 12.17 -1.61 -3.00
N PHE A 31 12.84 -2.44 -2.20
CA PHE A 31 12.48 -3.83 -1.94
C PHE A 31 12.23 -4.07 -0.46
N SER A 32 11.31 -4.98 -0.15
CA SER A 32 11.00 -5.38 1.22
C SER A 32 12.22 -6.00 1.87
N LYS A 33 12.47 -5.61 3.12
CA LYS A 33 13.56 -6.16 3.93
C LYS A 33 12.96 -7.00 5.04
N THR A 34 13.49 -8.20 5.22
CA THR A 34 13.10 -9.10 6.32
C THR A 34 14.03 -9.00 7.53
N ARG A 35 15.24 -8.44 7.33
CA ARG A 35 16.25 -8.25 8.35
C ARG A 35 16.82 -6.84 8.28
N VAL A 36 17.04 -6.25 9.45
CA VAL A 36 17.61 -4.93 9.61
C VAL A 36 18.77 -5.04 10.60
N LEU A 37 19.86 -4.34 10.30
CA LEU A 37 20.98 -4.24 11.21
C LEU A 37 20.62 -3.24 12.29
N VAL A 38 20.60 -3.68 13.55
CA VAL A 38 20.26 -2.83 14.69
C VAL A 38 21.46 -2.81 15.62
N ASP A 39 21.78 -1.62 16.11
CA ASP A 39 22.78 -1.46 17.15
C ASP A 39 22.17 -1.90 18.48
N LYS A 40 22.78 -2.90 19.11
CA LYS A 40 22.37 -3.43 20.40
C LYS A 40 23.43 -3.08 21.42
N GLN A 41 22.97 -2.40 22.47
CA GLN A 41 23.81 -2.08 23.61
C GLN A 41 23.82 -3.27 24.57
N ASP A 42 25.01 -3.76 24.88
CA ASP A 42 25.20 -4.74 25.93
C ASP A 42 25.21 -4.02 27.29
N GLU A 43 24.21 -4.29 28.13
CA GLU A 43 24.08 -3.67 29.45
C GLU A 43 25.22 -4.08 30.40
N LEU A 44 25.87 -5.22 30.15
CA LEU A 44 26.95 -5.74 30.99
C LEU A 44 28.34 -5.20 30.62
N SER A 45 28.64 -5.10 29.32
CA SER A 45 29.95 -4.63 28.84
C SER A 45 29.96 -3.15 28.43
N GLY A 46 28.79 -2.50 28.37
CA GLY A 46 28.63 -1.13 27.87
C GLY A 46 28.96 -0.96 26.38
N SER A 47 29.25 -2.07 25.67
CA SER A 47 29.65 -2.05 24.27
C SER A 47 28.45 -2.14 23.34
N THR A 48 28.54 -1.48 22.20
CA THR A 48 27.51 -1.52 21.15
C THR A 48 27.96 -2.45 20.04
N TYR A 49 27.17 -3.47 19.72
CA TYR A 49 27.40 -4.37 18.59
C TYR A 49 26.21 -4.39 17.63
N LYS A 50 26.51 -4.71 16.36
CA LYS A 50 25.52 -4.80 15.29
C LYS A 50 24.91 -6.19 15.26
N GLU A 51 23.60 -6.29 15.48
CA GLU A 51 22.86 -7.54 15.38
C GLU A 51 21.82 -7.47 14.25
N TRP A 52 21.71 -8.55 13.47
CA TRP A 52 20.64 -8.68 12.48
C TRP A 52 19.34 -9.03 13.19
N LYS A 53 18.44 -8.06 13.32
CA LYS A 53 17.10 -8.29 13.86
C LYS A 53 16.13 -8.59 12.73
N ASN A 54 15.30 -9.63 12.90
CA ASN A 54 14.16 -9.87 12.02
C ASN A 54 13.18 -8.72 12.21
N ASN A 55 13.04 -7.88 11.18
CA ASN A 55 12.08 -6.79 11.16
C ASN A 55 11.63 -6.62 9.72
N PHE A 56 10.33 -6.76 9.48
CA PHE A 56 9.76 -6.66 8.15
C PHE A 56 9.50 -5.21 7.80
N ILE A 57 10.25 -4.70 6.84
CA ILE A 57 10.01 -3.37 6.25
C ILE A 57 9.40 -3.59 4.88
N PRO A 58 8.13 -3.21 4.66
CA PRO A 58 7.49 -3.33 3.36
C PRO A 58 8.18 -2.41 2.35
N GLY A 59 8.57 -2.99 1.22
CA GLY A 59 9.15 -2.27 0.10
C GLY A 59 8.11 -1.69 -0.85
N PHE A 60 8.61 -1.01 -1.88
CA PHE A 60 7.77 -0.37 -2.89
C PHE A 60 7.01 -1.39 -3.75
N GLU A 61 7.57 -2.58 -3.96
CA GLU A 61 6.95 -3.65 -4.71
C GLU A 61 5.61 -4.10 -4.10
N LEU A 62 5.49 -4.11 -2.77
CA LEU A 62 4.21 -4.39 -2.12
C LEU A 62 3.19 -3.28 -2.37
N THR A 63 3.61 -2.02 -2.27
CA THR A 63 2.77 -0.86 -2.61
C THR A 63 2.27 -0.97 -4.05
N LEU A 64 3.14 -1.35 -5.00
CA LEU A 64 2.77 -1.53 -6.41
C LEU A 64 1.74 -2.65 -6.60
N VAL A 65 1.96 -3.82 -6.01
CA VAL A 65 1.03 -4.96 -6.13
C VAL A 65 -0.34 -4.60 -5.55
N VAL A 66 -0.38 -4.00 -4.36
CA VAL A 66 -1.64 -3.58 -3.72
C VAL A 66 -2.35 -2.50 -4.55
N SER A 67 -1.61 -1.55 -5.11
CA SER A 67 -2.17 -0.53 -6.00
C SER A 67 -2.77 -1.16 -7.26
N PHE A 68 -2.07 -2.10 -7.87
CA PHE A 68 -2.52 -2.79 -9.07
C PHE A 68 -3.82 -3.57 -8.82
N ILE A 69 -3.90 -4.34 -7.72
CA ILE A 69 -5.11 -5.05 -7.32
C ILE A 69 -6.27 -4.08 -7.07
N THR A 70 -5.98 -2.95 -6.41
CA THR A 70 -6.98 -1.90 -6.15
C THR A 70 -7.53 -1.32 -7.45
N LEU A 71 -6.66 -0.99 -8.40
CA LEU A 71 -7.06 -0.49 -9.72
C LEU A 71 -7.90 -1.50 -10.50
N LEU A 72 -7.50 -2.78 -10.49
CA LEU A 72 -8.29 -3.85 -11.10
C LEU A 72 -9.69 -3.94 -10.49
N ARG A 73 -9.79 -3.90 -9.15
CA ARG A 73 -11.07 -3.92 -8.45
C ARG A 73 -11.93 -2.71 -8.83
N LEU A 74 -11.34 -1.52 -8.89
CA LEU A 74 -12.05 -0.29 -9.28
C LEU A 74 -12.57 -0.39 -10.72
N LEU A 75 -11.76 -0.91 -11.63
CA LEU A 75 -12.15 -1.10 -13.03
C LEU A 75 -13.34 -2.07 -13.14
N ILE A 76 -13.28 -3.21 -12.46
CA ILE A 76 -14.36 -4.20 -12.43
C ILE A 76 -15.64 -3.59 -11.85
N LEU A 77 -15.57 -2.94 -10.69
CA LEU A 77 -16.74 -2.33 -10.06
C LEU A 77 -17.32 -1.20 -10.90
N THR A 78 -16.47 -0.38 -11.52
CA THR A 78 -16.90 0.72 -12.40
C THR A 78 -17.60 0.17 -13.64
N TYR A 79 -17.11 -0.94 -14.19
CA TYR A 79 -17.74 -1.65 -15.31
C TYR A 79 -19.09 -2.25 -14.92
N ILE A 80 -19.19 -2.92 -13.76
CA ILE A 80 -20.46 -3.50 -13.26
C ILE A 80 -21.50 -2.41 -13.01
N PHE A 81 -21.10 -1.29 -12.41
CA PHE A 81 -22.01 -0.15 -12.16
C PHE A 81 -22.20 0.75 -13.38
N ARG A 82 -21.64 0.38 -14.55
CA ARG A 82 -21.89 1.08 -15.81
C ARG A 82 -23.33 0.81 -16.23
N ASN A 83 -24.17 1.81 -16.02
CA ASN A 83 -25.58 1.77 -16.38
C ASN A 83 -25.69 1.58 -17.91
N LYS A 84 -26.16 0.41 -18.38
CA LYS A 84 -26.48 0.16 -19.80
C LYS A 84 -27.80 0.82 -20.23
N ASN A 85 -28.57 1.39 -19.30
CA ASN A 85 -29.92 1.91 -19.53
C ASN A 85 -29.94 3.40 -19.94
N LYS A 86 -29.12 3.81 -20.91
CA LYS A 86 -29.23 5.15 -21.52
C LYS A 86 -29.37 5.15 -23.05
N GLU A 87 -29.65 3.99 -23.65
CA GLU A 87 -29.90 3.89 -25.10
C GLU A 87 -31.35 3.53 -25.46
N ILE A 88 -32.29 3.50 -24.52
CA ILE A 88 -33.72 3.33 -24.85
C ILE A 88 -34.55 4.25 -23.95
N ALA A 89 -34.78 5.47 -24.42
CA ALA A 89 -35.92 6.32 -24.08
C ALA A 89 -36.08 7.37 -25.18
#